data_AF-A0A0S8GTK7-F1
#
_entry.id   AF-A0A0S8GTK7-F1
#
_cell.length_a   1.000
_cell.length_b   1.000
_cell.length_c   1.000
_cell.angle_alpha   90.00
_cell.angle_beta   90.00
_cell.angle_gamma   90.00
#
_symmetry.space_group_name_H-M   'P 1'
#
loop_
_entity.id
_entity.type
_entity.pdbx_description
1 polymer ?
#
loop_
_entity_poly.entity_id
_entity_poly.type
_entity_poly.pdbx_seq_one_letter_code
_entity_poly.pdbx_strand_id
1 'polypeptide(L)'
;MIKNGILISIFTLVLISPSSAQVVLNEPIKLIAADGATDDRFGTAAAISGDWAIVGAEDDEDHGFDAGAAYFFHFQDPNWIQQAKLIPADVDDHDNFGKSVAISGD
;
A
#
# COMPACT_ATOMS: atom_id res chain seq x y z
N MET A 1 -23.45 14.29 -55.67
CA MET A 1 -22.28 14.57 -54.82
C MET A 1 -22.75 14.64 -53.37
N ILE A 2 -22.32 13.69 -52.52
CA ILE A 2 -22.21 13.70 -51.02
C ILE A 2 -23.42 14.18 -50.18
N LYS A 3 -23.95 13.53 -49.12
CA LYS A 3 -23.64 12.38 -48.24
C LYS A 3 -24.94 12.03 -47.49
N ASN A 4 -25.38 10.77 -47.45
CA ASN A 4 -25.22 9.79 -46.37
C ASN A 4 -25.50 10.28 -44.93
N GLY A 5 -26.56 9.71 -44.32
CA GLY A 5 -26.52 9.16 -42.96
C GLY A 5 -27.31 9.91 -41.89
N ILE A 6 -28.31 9.25 -41.30
CA ILE A 6 -28.36 8.86 -39.87
C ILE A 6 -29.53 7.88 -39.71
N LEU A 7 -29.21 6.64 -39.36
CA LEU A 7 -30.16 5.62 -38.92
C LEU A 7 -30.52 5.92 -37.46
N ILE A 8 -31.80 6.16 -37.20
CA ILE A 8 -32.33 6.25 -35.84
C ILE A 8 -32.42 4.82 -35.29
N SER A 9 -31.39 4.39 -34.57
CA SER A 9 -31.40 3.10 -33.88
C SER A 9 -32.06 3.29 -32.51
N ILE A 10 -33.35 2.97 -32.43
CA ILE A 10 -34.08 2.85 -31.16
C ILE A 10 -34.27 1.35 -30.90
N PHE A 11 -33.52 0.81 -29.93
CA PHE A 11 -33.95 -0.33 -29.12
C PHE A 11 -33.07 -0.37 -27.85
N THR A 12 -33.39 0.45 -26.86
CA THR A 12 -32.80 0.30 -25.53
C THR A 12 -33.50 -0.86 -24.83
N LEU A 13 -32.98 -2.08 -25.02
CA LEU A 13 -33.33 -3.20 -24.16
C LEU A 13 -32.51 -3.07 -22.88
N VAL A 14 -33.12 -2.55 -21.82
CA VAL A 14 -32.55 -2.67 -20.47
C VAL A 14 -32.77 -4.11 -20.02
N LEU A 15 -31.84 -5.00 -20.36
CA LEU A 15 -31.68 -6.27 -19.66
C LEU A 15 -31.04 -5.93 -18.32
N ILE A 16 -31.87 -5.76 -17.29
CA ILE A 16 -31.39 -5.83 -15.92
C ILE A 16 -30.99 -7.29 -15.72
N SER A 17 -29.73 -7.63 -15.98
CA SER A 17 -29.16 -8.88 -15.49
C SER A 17 -29.41 -8.91 -13.98
N PRO A 18 -29.84 -10.04 -13.39
CA PRO A 18 -29.99 -10.10 -11.94
C PRO A 18 -28.66 -9.70 -11.34
N SER A 19 -28.68 -8.67 -10.48
CA SER A 19 -27.55 -8.37 -9.61
C SER A 19 -27.35 -9.62 -8.76
N SER A 20 -26.55 -10.57 -9.24
CA SER A 20 -25.86 -11.44 -8.31
C SER A 20 -25.16 -10.46 -7.39
N ALA A 21 -25.50 -10.50 -6.10
CA ALA A 21 -24.60 -9.97 -5.11
C ALA A 21 -23.26 -10.62 -5.44
N GLN A 22 -22.37 -9.88 -6.09
CA GLN A 22 -21.03 -10.35 -6.31
C GLN A 22 -20.52 -10.55 -4.90
N VAL A 23 -20.18 -11.79 -4.56
CA VAL A 23 -19.34 -12.05 -3.40
C VAL A 23 -18.03 -11.38 -3.75
N VAL A 24 -17.90 -10.10 -3.38
CA VAL A 24 -16.64 -9.38 -3.49
C VAL A 24 -15.78 -10.00 -2.40
N LEU A 25 -14.91 -10.91 -2.80
CA LEU A 25 -13.89 -11.45 -1.91
C LEU A 25 -12.88 -10.33 -1.70
N ASN A 26 -13.06 -9.58 -0.61
CA ASN A 26 -12.11 -8.57 -0.18
C ASN A 26 -10.94 -9.32 0.48
N GLU A 27 -9.96 -9.74 -0.32
CA GLU A 27 -8.69 -10.20 0.24
C GLU A 27 -8.07 -9.08 1.09
N PRO A 28 -7.53 -9.40 2.28
CA PRO A 28 -6.89 -8.39 3.11
C PRO A 28 -5.72 -7.78 2.34
N ILE A 29 -5.58 -6.46 2.44
CA ILE A 29 -4.49 -5.74 1.80
C ILE A 29 -3.20 -6.07 2.53
N LYS A 30 -2.22 -6.58 1.77
CA LYS A 30 -0.87 -6.78 2.24
C LYS A 30 -0.03 -5.53 1.96
N LEU A 31 0.56 -4.96 3.00
CA LEU A 31 1.59 -3.94 2.82
C LEU A 31 2.90 -4.60 2.38
N ILE A 32 3.56 -3.98 1.42
CA ILE A 32 4.90 -4.32 0.97
C ILE A 32 5.72 -3.03 0.95
N ALA A 33 6.99 -3.12 1.33
CA ALA A 33 7.94 -2.05 1.04
C ALA A 33 8.16 -1.97 -0.47
N ALA A 34 8.22 -0.76 -1.01
CA ALA A 34 8.45 -0.52 -2.44
C ALA A 34 9.81 -1.02 -2.93
N ASP A 35 10.78 -1.06 -2.02
CA ASP A 35 12.18 -1.45 -2.16
C ASP A 35 12.53 -2.72 -1.37
N GLY A 36 11.53 -3.41 -0.80
CA GLY A 36 11.76 -4.55 0.07
C GLY A 36 12.62 -5.64 -0.58
N ALA A 37 13.71 -5.98 0.09
CA ALA A 37 14.63 -7.04 -0.27
C ALA A 37 14.44 -8.28 0.63
N THR A 38 15.14 -9.36 0.27
CA THR A 38 15.21 -10.55 1.13
C THR A 38 15.95 -10.17 2.41
N ASP A 39 15.51 -10.73 3.54
CA ASP A 39 16.13 -10.57 4.86
C ASP A 39 16.03 -9.17 5.52
N ASP A 40 15.49 -8.13 4.87
CA ASP A 40 15.18 -6.83 5.52
C ASP A 40 14.26 -6.93 6.75
N ARG A 41 13.58 -8.08 6.89
CA ARG A 41 12.56 -8.37 7.92
C ARG A 41 11.50 -7.28 8.04
N PHE A 42 11.08 -6.76 6.88
CA PHE A 42 9.88 -5.95 6.79
C PHE A 42 8.70 -6.63 7.48
N GLY A 43 8.08 -5.92 8.43
CA GLY A 43 7.01 -6.46 9.26
C GLY A 43 7.45 -6.99 10.62
N THR A 44 8.73 -6.87 11.01
CA THR A 44 9.20 -7.18 12.37
C THR A 44 8.35 -6.48 13.44
N ALA A 45 7.98 -5.23 13.19
CA ALA A 45 7.10 -4.46 14.04
C ALA A 45 6.10 -3.68 13.19
N ALA A 46 4.90 -3.46 13.72
CA ALA A 46 3.89 -2.64 13.05
C ALA A 46 3.02 -1.91 14.08
N ALA A 47 2.62 -0.69 13.76
CA ALA A 47 1.66 0.09 14.52
C ALA A 47 0.74 0.86 13.58
N ILE A 48 -0.51 1.07 13.99
CA ILE A 48 -1.53 1.77 13.21
C ILE A 48 -2.28 2.76 14.11
N SER A 49 -2.57 3.95 13.59
CA SER A 49 -3.42 4.94 14.24
C SER A 49 -4.17 5.75 13.19
N GLY A 50 -5.50 5.64 13.19
CA GLY A 50 -6.34 6.23 12.13
C GLY A 50 -5.95 5.69 10.75
N ASP A 51 -5.76 6.59 9.79
CA ASP A 51 -5.37 6.28 8.41
C ASP A 51 -3.85 6.12 8.23
N TRP A 52 -3.07 6.05 9.33
CA TRP A 52 -1.61 5.96 9.27
C TRP A 52 -1.12 4.64 9.85
N ALA A 53 -0.16 4.03 9.17
CA ALA A 53 0.54 2.85 9.65
C ALA A 53 2.05 3.04 9.50
N ILE A 54 2.81 2.47 10.44
CA ILE A 54 4.26 2.36 10.38
C ILE A 54 4.66 0.88 10.49
N VAL A 55 5.59 0.45 9.65
CA VAL A 55 6.09 -0.93 9.60
C VAL A 55 7.61 -0.91 9.65
N GLY A 56 8.20 -1.63 10.60
CA GLY A 56 9.65 -1.75 10.75
C GLY A 56 10.27 -2.81 9.86
N ALA A 57 11.53 -2.61 9.50
CA ALA A 57 12.41 -3.52 8.77
C ALA A 57 13.81 -3.43 9.39
N GLU A 58 14.03 -4.16 10.49
CA GLU A 58 15.21 -3.97 11.36
C GLU A 58 16.53 -4.45 10.78
N ASP A 59 16.49 -5.22 9.70
CA ASP A 59 17.68 -5.78 9.03
C ASP A 59 17.79 -5.21 7.58
N ASP A 60 17.13 -4.08 7.29
CA ASP A 60 17.26 -3.37 6.01
C ASP A 60 18.71 -2.87 5.83
N GLU A 61 19.35 -3.29 4.73
CA GLU A 61 20.80 -3.08 4.51
C GLU A 61 21.13 -1.90 3.58
N ASP A 62 20.15 -1.09 3.16
CA ASP A 62 20.38 -0.04 2.14
C ASP A 62 21.43 1.00 2.56
N HIS A 63 21.64 1.17 3.87
CA HIS A 63 22.51 2.20 4.46
C HIS A 63 23.55 1.66 5.44
N GLY A 64 23.76 0.33 5.49
CA GLY A 64 24.69 -0.33 6.41
C GLY A 64 24.21 -1.73 6.77
N PHE A 65 25.10 -2.59 7.22
CA PHE A 65 24.75 -3.96 7.61
C PHE A 65 23.80 -3.94 8.81
N ASP A 66 22.59 -4.51 8.70
CA ASP A 66 21.54 -4.45 9.72
C ASP A 66 21.24 -3.01 10.23
N ALA A 67 21.41 -2.00 9.37
CA ALA A 67 21.17 -0.59 9.70
C ALA A 67 19.68 -0.35 10.06
N GLY A 68 18.80 -0.96 9.27
CA GLY A 68 17.36 -0.95 9.49
C GLY A 68 16.64 0.28 8.93
N ALA A 69 15.33 0.13 8.76
CA ALA A 69 14.42 1.14 8.24
C ALA A 69 13.03 1.04 8.89
N ALA A 70 12.22 2.10 8.75
CA ALA A 70 10.79 2.03 9.00
C ALA A 70 10.00 2.66 7.85
N TYR A 71 8.84 2.09 7.54
CA TYR A 71 8.05 2.45 6.37
C TYR A 71 6.72 3.05 6.82
N PHE A 72 6.41 4.23 6.31
CA PHE A 72 5.20 4.97 6.68
C PHE A 72 4.17 4.90 5.56
N PHE A 73 2.96 4.47 5.90
CA PHE A 73 1.86 4.26 4.97
C PHE A 73 0.65 5.12 5.35
N HIS A 74 -0.04 5.63 4.33
CA HIS A 74 -1.32 6.32 4.47
C HIS A 74 -2.44 5.54 3.79
N PHE A 75 -3.57 5.40 4.45
CA PHE A 75 -4.77 4.83 3.89
C PHE A 75 -5.47 5.85 3.00
N GLN A 76 -5.66 5.48 1.74
CA GLN A 76 -6.36 6.20 0.69
C GLN A 76 -7.38 5.23 0.09
N ASP A 77 -8.52 5.09 0.79
CA ASP A 77 -9.58 4.11 0.53
C ASP A 77 -9.76 3.76 -0.96
N PRO A 78 -9.60 2.47 -1.36
CA PRO A 78 -9.38 1.30 -0.52
C PRO A 78 -7.90 0.95 -0.30
N ASN A 79 -6.94 1.78 -0.68
CA ASN A 79 -5.53 1.38 -0.78
C ASN A 79 -4.67 1.92 0.37
N TRP A 80 -3.59 1.22 0.70
CA TRP A 80 -2.52 1.77 1.51
C TRP A 80 -1.35 2.19 0.61
N ILE A 81 -0.89 3.42 0.76
CA ILE A 81 0.17 4.00 -0.07
C ILE A 81 1.38 4.32 0.81
N GLN A 82 2.53 3.74 0.50
CA GLN A 82 3.81 4.10 1.15
C GLN A 82 4.10 5.58 0.87
N GLN A 83 4.17 6.39 1.92
CA GLN A 83 4.49 7.81 1.85
C GLN A 83 5.99 8.06 2.01
N ALA A 84 6.66 7.25 2.83
CA ALA A 84 8.08 7.42 3.12
C ALA A 84 8.75 6.11 3.58
N LYS A 85 10.06 6.02 3.32
CA LYS A 85 11.01 5.22 4.08
C LYS A 85 11.73 6.16 5.05
N LEU A 86 11.74 5.79 6.32
CA LEU A 86 12.35 6.53 7.43
C LEU A 86 13.68 5.86 7.75
N ILE A 87 14.75 6.66 7.68
CA ILE A 87 16.13 6.26 7.97
C ILE A 87 16.74 7.37 8.84
N PRO A 88 17.40 7.05 9.96
CA PRO A 88 18.11 8.02 10.77
C PRO A 88 19.22 8.74 9.96
N ALA A 89 19.48 10.02 10.27
CA ALA A 89 20.52 10.78 9.56
C ALA A 89 21.95 10.32 9.91
N ASP A 90 22.09 9.68 11.07
CA ASP A 90 23.31 9.13 11.66
C ASP A 90 23.30 7.61 11.69
N VAL A 91 22.53 6.97 10.80
CA VAL A 91 22.44 5.51 10.70
C VAL A 91 23.81 4.88 10.44
N ASP A 92 24.11 3.80 11.16
CA ASP A 92 25.32 2.99 11.02
C ASP A 92 24.99 1.49 11.08
N ASP A 93 26.01 0.65 10.88
CA ASP A 93 25.90 -0.80 10.97
C ASP A 93 25.33 -1.24 12.33
N HIS A 94 24.35 -2.14 12.32
CA HIS A 94 23.68 -2.74 13.48
C HIS A 94 22.87 -1.77 14.35
N ASP A 95 22.46 -0.61 13.83
CA ASP A 95 21.52 0.27 14.53
C ASP A 95 20.13 -0.36 14.68
N ASN A 96 19.80 -1.32 13.81
CA ASN A 96 18.52 -2.04 13.79
C ASN A 96 17.31 -1.12 13.86
N PHE A 97 17.35 0.01 13.14
CA PHE A 97 16.24 0.96 13.12
C PHE A 97 14.95 0.28 12.64
N GLY A 98 13.82 0.58 13.28
CA GLY A 98 12.54 -0.09 12.99
C GLY A 98 12.30 -1.42 13.73
N LYS A 99 13.24 -1.89 14.57
CA LYS A 99 13.03 -3.03 15.49
C LYS A 99 11.78 -2.94 16.36
N SER A 100 11.42 -1.72 16.74
CA SER A 100 10.15 -1.43 17.39
C SER A 100 9.60 -0.13 16.83
N VAL A 101 8.28 -0.08 16.63
CA VAL A 101 7.59 1.10 16.14
C VAL A 101 6.34 1.34 16.97
N ALA A 102 6.00 2.61 17.16
CA ALA A 102 4.75 3.04 17.75
C ALA A 102 4.29 4.30 17.04
N ILE A 103 2.98 4.44 16.89
CA ILE A 103 2.35 5.67 16.43
C ILE A 103 1.10 5.92 17.26
N SER A 104 0.88 7.17 17.64
CA SER A 104 -0.35 7.63 18.26
C SER A 104 -0.86 8.83 17.46
N GLY A 105 -2.17 8.84 17.20
CA GLY A 105 -2.87 10.04 16.76
C GLY A 105 -3.17 10.94 17.96
N ASP A 106 -3.40 12.21 17.66
CA ASP A 106 -3.98 13.19 18.60
C ASP A 106 -5.51 13.14 18.60
#